data_AF-A0A7S1VBT2-F1
#
_entry.id   AF-A0A7S1VBT2-F1
#
_cell.length_a   1.000
_cell.length_b   1.000
_cell.length_c   1.000
_cell.angle_alpha   90.00
_cell.angle_beta   90.00
_cell.angle_gamma   90.00
#
_symmetry.space_group_name_H-M   'P 1'
#
loop_
_entity.id
_entity.type
_entity.pdbx_description
1 polymer ?
#
loop_
_entity_poly.entity_id
_entity_poly.type
_entity_poly.pdbx_seq_one_letter_code
_entity_poly.pdbx_strand_id
1 'polypeptide(L)'
;MKIHFVMYALMMQSALGFLHSGGLMARHSNKGGLVLRASTSTESTRFWETRQDGCWRPDVNDVDRISWGKPAKKKRTGSRGVPHRLNQEERKLYDLARQKGFLEVLGSSWRSQRRDSPLLNTYRSLCDARGQPQIVLHKDKTGIDSVVVDLSPLRLPDTFPEVAAHCSEAVANIAGEAEIKAPTPFDQDDIDVEVVGGGDDPWETRPIYQLSPFFVVWSLPRSEAKVLGKELARIFCTAEGKGKGGSKKPSVKPGRSRRHGGYGIG
;
A
#
# COMPACT_ATOMS: atom_id res chain seq x y z
N MET A 1 -28.98 4.74 2.38
CA MET A 1 -28.78 3.65 1.40
C MET A 1 -27.34 3.75 0.89
N LYS A 2 -26.70 2.62 0.53
CA LYS A 2 -25.29 2.45 0.10
C LYS A 2 -24.25 2.19 1.22
N ILE A 3 -24.34 0.98 1.77
CA ILE A 3 -23.18 0.10 1.98
C ILE A 3 -22.75 -0.33 0.57
N HIS A 4 -21.45 -0.42 0.24
CA HIS A 4 -20.83 -1.23 -0.84
C HIS A 4 -19.58 -0.50 -1.37
N PHE A 5 -18.38 -0.76 -0.86
CA PHE A 5 -17.16 -0.40 -1.63
C PHE A 5 -15.93 -1.30 -1.41
N VAL A 6 -16.01 -2.30 -0.53
CA VAL A 6 -14.88 -3.26 -0.34
C VAL A 6 -15.32 -4.71 -0.60
N MET A 7 -16.61 -4.97 -0.84
CA MET A 7 -17.11 -6.33 -1.07
C MET A 7 -17.33 -6.73 -2.54
N TYR A 8 -17.19 -5.83 -3.52
CA TYR A 8 -17.56 -6.14 -4.90
C TYR A 8 -16.43 -6.64 -5.81
N ALA A 9 -15.16 -6.52 -5.40
CA ALA A 9 -14.05 -6.91 -6.26
C ALA A 9 -13.60 -8.38 -6.12
N LEU A 10 -14.41 -9.28 -5.55
CA LEU A 10 -14.01 -10.68 -5.29
C LEU A 10 -15.00 -11.74 -5.80
N MET A 11 -15.97 -11.34 -6.61
CA MET A 11 -16.85 -12.27 -7.33
C MET A 11 -17.03 -11.77 -8.76
N MET A 12 -16.30 -12.34 -9.73
CA MET A 12 -16.76 -12.64 -11.10
C MET A 12 -15.62 -13.27 -11.95
N GLN A 13 -15.74 -14.59 -12.11
CA GLN A 13 -15.51 -15.42 -13.31
C GLN A 13 -14.21 -15.33 -14.12
N SER A 14 -13.46 -16.42 -13.98
CA SER A 14 -12.66 -17.15 -14.97
C SER A 14 -13.30 -17.30 -16.35
N ALA A 15 -12.53 -17.07 -17.43
CA ALA A 15 -12.53 -17.87 -18.66
C ALA A 15 -11.56 -17.34 -19.75
N LEU A 16 -10.71 -18.26 -20.21
CA LEU A 16 -10.16 -18.43 -21.57
C LEU A 16 -9.14 -17.43 -22.16
N GLY A 17 -8.04 -17.99 -22.69
CA GLY A 17 -7.25 -17.31 -23.73
C GLY A 17 -5.83 -17.83 -24.00
N PHE A 18 -5.66 -19.13 -24.22
CA PHE A 18 -4.41 -19.75 -24.71
C PHE A 18 -4.07 -19.24 -26.12
N LEU A 19 -2.85 -18.77 -26.39
CA LEU A 19 -2.28 -18.69 -27.75
C LEU A 19 -0.74 -18.77 -27.75
N HIS A 20 -0.26 -19.38 -28.84
CA HIS A 20 0.99 -20.12 -29.01
C HIS A 20 2.20 -19.28 -29.49
N SER A 21 3.38 -19.82 -29.15
CA SER A 21 4.60 -20.00 -29.98
C SER A 21 5.40 -18.81 -30.52
N GLY A 22 6.72 -18.88 -30.30
CA GLY A 22 7.72 -18.16 -31.09
C GLY A 22 9.14 -18.42 -30.59
N GLY A 23 9.73 -19.56 -30.97
CA GLY A 23 11.13 -19.87 -30.68
C GLY A 23 12.09 -19.03 -31.55
N LEU A 24 13.25 -18.67 -30.98
CA LEU A 24 14.37 -18.15 -31.76
C LEU A 24 15.65 -18.91 -31.43
N MET A 25 16.30 -19.37 -32.51
CA MET A 25 17.51 -20.18 -32.50
C MET A 25 18.75 -19.40 -32.05
N ALA A 26 19.56 -20.07 -31.24
CA ALA A 26 20.93 -19.69 -30.94
C ALA A 26 21.84 -19.80 -32.18
N ARG A 27 22.74 -18.83 -32.35
CA ARG A 27 23.95 -18.97 -33.16
C ARG A 27 25.18 -18.64 -32.32
N HIS A 28 26.02 -19.64 -32.15
CA HIS A 28 27.37 -19.55 -31.60
C HIS A 28 28.33 -18.95 -32.63
N SER A 29 29.19 -18.02 -32.20
CA SER A 29 30.51 -17.83 -32.83
C SER A 29 31.54 -17.24 -31.85
N ASN A 30 32.50 -18.10 -31.51
CA ASN A 30 33.94 -17.93 -31.24
C ASN A 30 34.54 -16.70 -30.51
N LYS A 31 35.18 -17.05 -29.38
CA LYS A 31 36.59 -16.79 -28.98
C LYS A 31 37.10 -15.34 -28.99
N GLY A 32 37.08 -14.75 -27.81
CA GLY A 32 38.02 -13.70 -27.38
C GLY A 32 38.12 -13.74 -25.85
N GLY A 33 39.29 -14.12 -25.32
CA GLY A 33 39.52 -14.18 -23.88
C GLY A 33 39.43 -12.80 -23.25
N LEU A 34 38.38 -12.57 -22.47
CA LEU A 34 38.22 -11.38 -21.64
C LEU A 34 38.43 -11.79 -20.19
N VAL A 35 39.36 -11.09 -19.54
CA VAL A 35 39.72 -11.22 -18.13
C VAL A 35 38.47 -11.09 -17.26
N LEU A 36 38.06 -12.18 -16.61
CA LEU A 36 36.99 -12.19 -15.61
C LEU A 36 37.47 -11.47 -14.35
N ARG A 37 37.27 -10.15 -14.31
CA ARG A 37 36.99 -9.50 -13.02
C ARG A 37 35.60 -9.96 -12.63
N ALA A 38 35.52 -10.78 -11.57
CA ALA A 38 34.27 -11.05 -10.88
C ALA A 38 33.77 -9.72 -10.29
N SER A 39 33.00 -8.96 -11.07
CA SER A 39 32.15 -7.91 -10.57
C SER A 39 30.99 -8.58 -9.83
N THR A 40 31.21 -8.85 -8.55
CA THR A 40 30.14 -9.09 -7.59
C THR A 40 29.35 -7.79 -7.43
N SER A 41 28.44 -7.52 -8.35
CA SER A 41 27.41 -6.50 -8.19
C SER A 41 26.17 -6.94 -8.95
N THR A 42 25.46 -7.93 -8.38
CA THR A 42 24.04 -8.13 -8.65
C THR A 42 23.28 -6.96 -8.01
N GLU A 43 23.50 -5.74 -8.49
CA GLU A 43 22.49 -4.71 -8.36
C GLU A 43 21.32 -5.21 -9.20
N SER A 44 20.38 -5.89 -8.52
CA SER A 44 19.03 -6.04 -9.04
C SER A 44 18.57 -4.64 -9.40
N THR A 45 18.56 -4.32 -10.70
CA THR A 45 18.04 -3.05 -11.21
C THR A 45 16.66 -2.86 -10.61
N ARG A 46 16.52 -1.81 -9.80
CA ARG A 46 15.29 -1.52 -9.09
C ARG A 46 14.26 -1.10 -10.14
N PHE A 47 13.27 -1.96 -10.43
CA PHE A 47 12.24 -1.73 -11.43
C PHE A 47 11.14 -0.73 -10.98
N TRP A 48 11.31 -0.11 -9.82
CA TRP A 48 10.31 0.76 -9.22
C TRP A 48 10.97 2.00 -8.63
N GLU A 49 10.29 3.11 -8.77
CA GLU A 49 10.66 4.37 -8.17
C GLU A 49 9.45 5.06 -7.54
N THR A 50 9.72 6.14 -6.84
CA THR A 50 8.71 6.98 -6.21
C THR A 50 8.94 8.41 -6.67
N ARG A 51 7.87 9.18 -6.87
CA ARG A 51 7.99 10.59 -7.22
C ARG A 51 8.81 11.32 -6.13
N GLN A 52 9.94 11.89 -6.52
CA GLN A 52 10.91 12.55 -5.63
C GLN A 52 10.62 14.04 -5.44
N ASP A 53 10.45 14.77 -6.55
CA ASP A 53 10.38 16.23 -6.53
C ASP A 53 8.96 16.76 -6.67
N GLY A 54 8.68 17.92 -6.08
CA GLY A 54 7.41 18.65 -6.19
C GLY A 54 6.19 18.00 -5.52
N CYS A 55 6.32 16.75 -5.09
CA CYS A 55 5.21 15.96 -4.57
C CYS A 55 5.01 16.18 -3.06
N TRP A 56 3.82 16.65 -2.67
CA TRP A 56 3.45 16.74 -1.27
C TRP A 56 3.26 15.34 -0.67
N ARG A 57 3.96 15.08 0.43
CA ARG A 57 3.80 13.87 1.27
C ARG A 57 3.68 14.25 2.74
N PRO A 58 2.91 13.48 3.54
CA PRO A 58 2.94 13.65 4.98
C PRO A 58 4.30 13.24 5.56
N ASP A 59 4.71 13.84 6.68
CA ASP A 59 5.88 13.34 7.42
C ASP A 59 5.51 12.07 8.19
N VAL A 60 6.43 11.10 8.26
CA VAL A 60 6.29 9.88 9.08
C VAL A 60 5.92 10.22 10.53
N ASN A 61 6.52 11.28 11.09
CA ASN A 61 6.22 11.75 12.44
C ASN A 61 4.78 12.25 12.58
N ASP A 62 4.24 12.91 11.56
CA ASP A 62 2.86 13.39 11.59
C ASP A 62 1.87 12.23 11.42
N VAL A 63 2.20 11.23 10.59
CA VAL A 63 1.43 9.97 10.50
C VAL A 63 1.39 9.28 11.87
N ASP A 64 2.52 9.15 12.57
CA ASP A 64 2.53 8.55 13.91
C ASP A 64 1.69 9.38 14.90
N ARG A 65 1.77 10.71 14.86
CA ARG A 65 0.96 11.58 15.71
C ARG A 65 -0.54 11.38 15.50
N ILE A 66 -1.03 11.40 14.26
CA ILE A 66 -2.46 11.19 13.99
C ILE A 66 -2.90 9.78 14.36
N SER A 67 -2.01 8.79 14.27
CA SER A 67 -2.29 7.43 14.71
C SER A 67 -2.56 7.34 16.23
N TRP A 68 -1.98 8.23 17.03
CA TRP A 68 -2.28 8.38 18.46
C TRP A 68 -3.52 9.25 18.75
N GLY A 69 -4.13 9.86 17.73
CA GLY A 69 -5.17 10.87 17.88
C GLY A 69 -4.63 12.24 18.28
N LYS A 70 -3.34 12.51 18.03
CA LYS A 70 -2.74 13.84 18.20
C LYS A 70 -2.83 14.63 16.90
N PRO A 71 -2.91 15.98 16.96
CA PRO A 71 -2.90 16.78 15.75
C PRO A 71 -1.55 16.66 15.02
N ALA A 72 -1.58 16.54 13.69
CA ALA A 72 -0.40 16.68 12.83
C ALA A 72 0.14 18.12 12.89
N LYS A 73 1.43 18.30 12.58
CA LYS A 73 2.04 19.63 12.40
C LYS A 73 1.79 20.17 11.01
N LYS A 74 1.93 19.35 9.98
CA LYS A 74 1.60 19.68 8.60
C LYS A 74 0.09 19.54 8.37
N LYS A 75 -0.49 20.50 7.66
CA LYS A 75 -1.87 20.42 7.16
C LYS A 75 -1.99 19.24 6.19
N ARG A 76 -3.21 18.73 5.99
CA ARG A 76 -3.58 17.63 5.06
C ARG A 76 -3.11 16.22 5.44
N THR A 77 -2.20 16.06 6.40
CA THR A 77 -1.73 14.73 6.86
C THR A 77 -2.87 13.82 7.35
N GLY A 78 -3.93 14.39 7.94
CA GLY A 78 -5.14 13.65 8.30
C GLY A 78 -6.41 14.44 7.99
N SER A 79 -7.54 13.73 7.95
CA SER A 79 -8.87 14.30 7.74
C SER A 79 -9.78 14.01 8.94
N ARG A 80 -10.79 14.86 9.16
CA ARG A 80 -11.87 14.56 10.13
C ARG A 80 -12.80 13.46 9.63
N GLY A 81 -12.92 13.29 8.31
CA GLY A 81 -13.76 12.27 7.67
C GLY A 81 -13.10 10.90 7.54
N VAL A 82 -11.77 10.82 7.66
CA VAL A 82 -11.01 9.57 7.54
C VAL A 82 -10.37 9.25 8.90
N PRO A 83 -10.78 8.17 9.58
CA PRO A 83 -10.23 7.85 10.89
C PRO A 83 -8.81 7.29 10.75
N HIS A 84 -7.88 7.83 11.54
CA HIS A 84 -6.48 7.34 11.62
C HIS A 84 -6.10 6.88 13.03
N ARG A 85 -6.89 7.20 14.06
CA ARG A 85 -6.53 6.87 15.43
C ARG A 85 -6.63 5.35 15.66
N LEU A 86 -5.50 4.75 16.03
CA LEU A 86 -5.39 3.32 16.30
C LEU A 86 -5.75 3.01 17.76
N ASN A 87 -6.37 1.85 17.98
CA ASN A 87 -6.49 1.25 19.31
C ASN A 87 -5.26 0.40 19.64
N GLN A 88 -5.26 -0.25 20.80
CA GLN A 88 -4.10 -1.00 21.28
C GLN A 88 -3.73 -2.19 20.39
N GLU A 89 -4.72 -2.94 19.89
CA GLU A 89 -4.47 -4.08 19.00
C GLU A 89 -3.99 -3.65 17.62
N GLU A 90 -4.62 -2.62 17.01
CA GLU A 90 -4.13 -2.06 15.74
C GLU A 90 -2.74 -1.48 15.87
N ARG A 91 -2.42 -0.85 16.99
CA ARG A 91 -1.07 -0.32 17.23
C ARG A 91 -0.04 -1.44 17.24
N LYS A 92 -0.32 -2.58 17.88
CA LYS A 92 0.57 -3.75 17.84
C LYS A 92 0.78 -4.23 16.40
N LEU A 93 -0.30 -4.34 15.62
CA LEU A 93 -0.23 -4.76 14.21
C LEU A 93 0.56 -3.75 13.36
N TYR A 94 0.34 -2.45 13.57
CA TYR A 94 1.05 -1.36 12.91
C TYR A 94 2.56 -1.40 13.21
N ASP A 95 2.94 -1.53 14.48
CA ASP A 95 4.36 -1.61 14.87
C ASP A 95 5.05 -2.86 14.30
N LEU A 96 4.36 -4.01 14.29
CA LEU A 96 4.85 -5.22 13.65
C LEU A 96 4.99 -5.06 12.13
N ALA A 97 4.04 -4.37 11.49
CA ALA A 97 4.09 -4.13 10.05
C ALA A 97 5.28 -3.26 9.65
N ARG A 98 5.62 -2.26 10.47
CA ARG A 98 6.83 -1.43 10.28
C ARG A 98 8.11 -2.26 10.30
N GLN A 99 8.20 -3.21 11.23
CA GLN A 99 9.36 -4.10 11.35
C GLN A 99 9.44 -5.13 10.23
N LYS A 100 8.30 -5.68 9.81
CA LYS A 100 8.22 -6.74 8.79
C LYS A 100 8.26 -6.20 7.37
N GLY A 101 7.82 -4.95 7.16
CA GLY A 101 7.62 -4.35 5.85
C GLY A 101 6.26 -4.65 5.20
N PHE A 102 5.38 -5.41 5.84
CA PHE A 102 4.02 -5.64 5.36
C PHE A 102 3.05 -5.81 6.53
N LEU A 103 1.79 -5.45 6.31
CA LEU A 103 0.74 -5.50 7.31
C LEU A 103 -0.04 -6.82 7.22
N GLU A 104 -0.30 -7.45 8.36
CA GLU A 104 -1.18 -8.63 8.44
C GLU A 104 -2.49 -8.25 9.14
N VAL A 105 -3.63 -8.50 8.49
CA VAL A 105 -4.97 -8.25 9.06
C VAL A 105 -5.85 -9.48 8.94
N LEU A 106 -6.84 -9.60 9.83
CA LEU A 106 -7.90 -10.61 9.73
C LEU A 106 -9.09 -10.02 8.95
N GLY A 107 -9.53 -10.70 7.89
CA GLY A 107 -10.60 -10.22 7.02
C GLY A 107 -10.32 -8.84 6.42
N SER A 108 -11.35 -7.99 6.34
CA SER A 108 -11.25 -6.65 5.75
C SER A 108 -10.66 -5.58 6.67
N SER A 109 -10.39 -5.88 7.95
CA SER A 109 -10.00 -4.87 8.97
C SER A 109 -11.05 -3.75 9.18
N TRP A 110 -12.27 -3.90 8.64
CA TRP A 110 -13.34 -2.91 8.73
C TRP A 110 -13.91 -2.78 10.15
N ARG A 111 -14.23 -1.55 10.57
CA ARG A 111 -14.89 -1.26 11.84
C ARG A 111 -16.20 -0.55 11.62
N SER A 112 -17.32 -1.21 11.93
CA SER A 112 -18.66 -0.62 11.86
C SER A 112 -18.79 0.70 12.63
N GLN A 113 -18.20 0.79 13.83
CA GLN A 113 -18.22 1.97 14.69
C GLN A 113 -17.52 3.20 14.08
N ARG A 114 -16.53 2.96 13.21
CA ARG A 114 -15.77 4.01 12.51
C ARG A 114 -16.16 4.13 11.04
N ARG A 115 -17.01 3.22 10.56
CA ARG A 115 -17.37 3.03 9.15
C ARG A 115 -16.15 3.05 8.24
N ASP A 116 -15.04 2.49 8.71
CA ASP A 116 -13.77 2.46 7.98
C ASP A 116 -12.74 1.55 8.70
N SER A 117 -11.51 1.46 8.17
CA SER A 117 -10.37 0.76 8.75
C SER A 117 -9.22 1.71 9.09
N PRO A 118 -9.15 2.23 10.34
CA PRO A 118 -8.10 3.15 10.77
C PRO A 118 -6.69 2.60 10.59
N LEU A 119 -6.52 1.29 10.78
CA LEU A 119 -5.24 0.61 10.57
C LEU A 119 -4.78 0.66 9.11
N LEU A 120 -5.67 0.33 8.17
CA LEU A 120 -5.32 0.37 6.74
C LEU A 120 -5.04 1.81 6.30
N ASN A 121 -5.86 2.77 6.71
CA ASN A 121 -5.66 4.19 6.41
C ASN A 121 -4.31 4.71 6.91
N THR A 122 -3.98 4.42 8.17
CA THR A 122 -2.72 4.86 8.78
C THR A 122 -1.52 4.19 8.14
N TYR A 123 -1.62 2.89 7.84
CA TYR A 123 -0.53 2.16 7.20
C TYR A 123 -0.30 2.64 5.76
N ARG A 124 -1.37 2.91 4.99
CA ARG A 124 -1.28 3.52 3.65
C ARG A 124 -0.64 4.91 3.71
N SER A 125 -1.00 5.75 4.69
CA SER A 125 -0.34 7.04 4.92
C SER A 125 1.13 6.93 5.30
N LEU A 126 1.52 5.90 6.06
CA LEU A 126 2.93 5.65 6.36
C LEU A 126 3.72 5.27 5.10
N CYS A 127 3.16 4.38 4.28
CA CYS A 127 3.74 3.98 3.01
C CYS A 127 3.91 5.19 2.06
N ASP A 128 2.90 6.06 1.99
CA ASP A 128 2.96 7.33 1.24
C ASP A 128 4.03 8.28 1.78
N ALA A 129 4.12 8.44 3.11
CA ALA A 129 5.18 9.25 3.74
C ALA A 129 6.59 8.76 3.41
N ARG A 130 6.74 7.47 3.07
CA ARG A 130 8.02 6.83 2.76
C ARG A 130 8.27 6.65 1.26
N GLY A 131 7.31 6.97 0.40
CA GLY A 131 7.40 6.72 -1.03
C GLY A 131 7.57 5.22 -1.35
N GLN A 132 6.80 4.38 -0.66
CA GLN A 132 6.88 2.92 -0.76
C GLN A 132 5.50 2.31 -0.95
N PRO A 133 5.33 1.23 -1.74
CA PRO A 133 4.04 0.56 -1.87
C PRO A 133 3.51 0.06 -0.52
N GLN A 134 2.20 -0.02 -0.40
CA GLN A 134 1.56 -0.65 0.74
C GLN A 134 1.41 -2.15 0.45
N ILE A 135 1.91 -3.00 1.35
CA ILE A 135 1.77 -4.46 1.23
C ILE A 135 0.89 -4.95 2.38
N VAL A 136 -0.23 -5.59 2.07
CA VAL A 136 -1.19 -6.08 3.06
C VAL A 136 -1.53 -7.55 2.79
N LEU A 137 -1.38 -8.39 3.81
CA LEU A 137 -1.83 -9.77 3.85
C LEU A 137 -3.15 -9.84 4.62
N HIS A 138 -4.24 -10.07 3.89
CA HIS A 138 -5.57 -10.31 4.40
C HIS A 138 -5.76 -11.80 4.68
N LYS A 139 -5.89 -12.14 5.96
CA LYS A 139 -6.09 -13.51 6.41
C LYS A 139 -7.56 -13.86 6.35
N ASP A 140 -7.88 -14.92 5.62
CA ASP A 140 -9.22 -15.46 5.55
C ASP A 140 -9.42 -16.65 6.51
N LYS A 141 -10.66 -16.96 6.86
CA LYS A 141 -10.98 -18.11 7.72
C LYS A 141 -10.78 -19.44 6.99
N THR A 142 -10.89 -19.45 5.65
CA THR A 142 -10.71 -20.62 4.78
C THR A 142 -9.26 -21.08 4.70
N GLY A 143 -8.29 -20.22 5.04
CA GLY A 143 -6.86 -20.50 4.89
C GLY A 143 -6.27 -20.09 3.54
N ILE A 144 -7.11 -19.60 2.62
CA ILE A 144 -6.69 -18.90 1.40
C ILE A 144 -6.65 -17.41 1.72
N ASP A 145 -5.44 -16.88 1.87
CA ASP A 145 -5.21 -15.49 2.24
C ASP A 145 -4.99 -14.65 0.97
N SER A 146 -5.30 -13.36 1.02
CA SER A 146 -5.06 -12.42 -0.09
C SER A 146 -3.89 -11.51 0.22
N VAL A 147 -2.92 -11.42 -0.69
CA VAL A 147 -1.81 -10.45 -0.63
C VAL A 147 -2.13 -9.32 -1.59
N VAL A 148 -2.21 -8.10 -1.08
CA VAL A 148 -2.54 -6.89 -1.83
C VAL A 148 -1.34 -5.94 -1.79
N VAL A 149 -0.90 -5.51 -2.96
CA VAL A 149 0.11 -4.44 -3.12
C VAL A 149 -0.59 -3.22 -3.71
N ASP A 150 -0.64 -2.12 -2.95
CA ASP A 150 -1.08 -0.81 -3.44
C ASP A 150 0.12 -0.01 -3.93
N LEU A 151 0.15 0.29 -5.22
CA LEU A 151 1.20 1.08 -5.87
C LEU A 151 0.96 2.60 -5.77
N SER A 152 -0.25 3.02 -5.38
CA SER A 152 -0.60 4.46 -5.29
C SER A 152 0.34 5.31 -4.41
N PRO A 153 0.95 4.80 -3.31
CA PRO A 153 1.97 5.55 -2.57
C PRO A 153 3.21 5.95 -3.38
N LEU A 154 3.49 5.31 -4.52
CA LEU A 154 4.61 5.71 -5.40
C LEU A 154 4.34 7.04 -6.11
N ARG A 155 3.05 7.38 -6.31
CA ARG A 155 2.56 8.61 -6.95
C ARG A 155 3.06 8.82 -8.40
N LEU A 156 3.18 7.71 -9.13
CA LEU A 156 3.56 7.65 -10.54
C LEU A 156 2.53 6.81 -11.30
N PRO A 157 1.30 7.35 -11.52
CA PRO A 157 0.20 6.57 -12.10
C PRO A 157 0.55 5.94 -13.46
N ASP A 158 1.31 6.66 -14.27
CA ASP A 158 1.70 6.22 -15.61
C ASP A 158 2.61 4.99 -15.59
N THR A 159 3.35 4.77 -14.50
CA THR A 159 4.27 3.63 -14.35
C THR A 159 3.64 2.45 -13.60
N PHE A 160 2.43 2.59 -13.06
CA PHE A 160 1.81 1.51 -12.27
C PHE A 160 1.65 0.19 -13.05
N PRO A 161 1.20 0.18 -14.33
CA PRO A 161 1.09 -1.07 -15.08
C PRO A 161 2.43 -1.77 -15.27
N GLU A 162 3.49 -1.02 -15.57
CA GLU A 162 4.85 -1.56 -15.75
C GLU A 162 5.41 -2.12 -14.43
N VAL A 163 5.29 -1.35 -13.34
CA VAL A 163 5.71 -1.80 -12.00
C VAL A 163 4.92 -3.04 -11.57
N ALA A 164 3.62 -3.11 -11.88
CA ALA A 164 2.79 -4.27 -11.59
C ALA A 164 3.23 -5.52 -12.39
N ALA A 165 3.54 -5.37 -13.67
CA ALA A 165 4.03 -6.45 -14.52
C ALA A 165 5.38 -7.00 -14.00
N HIS A 166 6.35 -6.13 -13.74
CA HIS A 166 7.65 -6.53 -13.19
C HIS A 166 7.53 -7.13 -11.79
N CYS A 167 6.64 -6.60 -10.96
CA CYS A 167 6.36 -7.17 -9.64
C CYS A 167 5.85 -8.61 -9.75
N SER A 168 4.88 -8.86 -10.63
CA SER A 168 4.34 -10.20 -10.89
C SER A 168 5.39 -11.16 -11.43
N GLU A 169 6.22 -10.72 -12.37
CA GLU A 169 7.34 -11.52 -12.90
C GLU A 169 8.36 -11.88 -11.80
N ALA A 170 8.73 -10.90 -10.97
CA ALA A 170 9.72 -11.10 -9.90
C ALA A 170 9.28 -12.13 -8.86
N VAL A 171 7.96 -12.35 -8.69
CA VAL A 171 7.40 -13.28 -7.71
C VAL A 171 6.75 -14.52 -8.33
N ALA A 172 6.87 -14.72 -9.65
CA ALA A 172 6.21 -15.80 -10.38
C ALA A 172 6.54 -17.22 -9.87
N ASN A 173 7.72 -17.40 -9.25
CA ASN A 173 8.13 -18.66 -8.64
C ASN A 173 7.45 -18.94 -7.28
N ILE A 174 6.84 -17.93 -6.66
CA ILE A 174 6.17 -18.01 -5.36
C ILE A 174 4.66 -17.97 -5.54
N ALA A 175 4.19 -17.15 -6.46
CA ALA A 175 2.78 -16.87 -6.68
C ALA A 175 2.45 -16.97 -8.16
N GLY A 176 1.26 -17.50 -8.47
CA GLY A 176 0.75 -17.53 -9.84
C GLY A 176 0.31 -16.15 -10.33
N GLU A 177 -0.60 -16.15 -11.31
CA GLU A 177 -1.13 -14.92 -11.89
C GLU A 177 -1.75 -13.99 -10.83
N ALA A 178 -1.42 -12.71 -10.94
CA ALA A 178 -1.97 -11.66 -10.12
C ALA A 178 -3.20 -11.03 -10.78
N GLU A 179 -4.18 -10.64 -9.98
CA GLU A 179 -5.28 -9.79 -10.41
C GLU A 179 -4.88 -8.31 -10.26
N ILE A 180 -4.92 -7.55 -11.35
CA ILE A 180 -4.65 -6.10 -11.35
C ILE A 180 -5.98 -5.35 -11.24
N LYS A 181 -6.11 -4.49 -10.23
CA LYS A 181 -7.28 -3.62 -10.02
C LYS A 181 -6.86 -2.16 -10.13
N ALA A 182 -7.09 -1.60 -11.32
CA ALA A 182 -6.92 -0.19 -11.58
C ALA A 182 -8.20 0.60 -11.17
N PRO A 183 -8.09 1.91 -10.88
CA PRO A 183 -9.26 2.77 -10.72
C PRO A 183 -10.14 2.70 -11.96
N THR A 184 -11.44 2.48 -11.80
CA THR A 184 -12.36 2.62 -12.93
C THR A 184 -12.67 4.11 -13.15
N PRO A 185 -12.79 4.59 -14.40
CA PRO A 185 -13.13 5.99 -14.67
C PRO A 185 -14.47 6.45 -14.07
N PHE A 186 -15.33 5.52 -13.62
CA PHE A 186 -16.70 5.79 -13.18
C PHE A 186 -16.85 6.01 -11.67
N ASP A 187 -15.77 5.93 -10.89
CA ASP A 187 -15.82 6.13 -9.43
C ASP A 187 -15.57 7.59 -8.99
N GLN A 188 -15.55 8.55 -9.93
CA GLN A 188 -15.24 9.97 -9.68
C GLN A 188 -16.45 10.84 -9.31
N ASP A 189 -17.68 10.35 -9.45
CA ASP A 189 -18.90 11.19 -9.36
C ASP A 189 -19.42 11.43 -7.92
N ASP A 190 -18.88 10.76 -6.89
CA ASP A 190 -19.41 10.83 -5.51
C ASP A 190 -18.54 11.65 -4.54
N ILE A 191 -17.53 12.38 -5.02
CA ILE A 191 -16.81 13.36 -4.20
C ILE A 191 -17.03 14.76 -4.79
N ASP A 192 -17.91 15.53 -4.13
CA ASP A 192 -17.99 16.99 -4.26
C ASP A 192 -16.65 17.62 -3.82
N VAL A 193 -15.61 17.49 -4.66
CA VAL A 193 -14.42 18.31 -4.58
C VAL A 193 -14.73 19.55 -5.38
N GLU A 194 -14.95 20.68 -4.70
CA GLU A 194 -14.84 21.98 -5.35
C GLU A 194 -13.47 22.03 -6.06
N VAL A 195 -13.50 21.95 -7.39
CA VAL A 195 -12.34 22.17 -8.25
C VAL A 195 -12.03 23.67 -8.14
N VAL A 196 -11.35 24.04 -7.07
CA VAL A 196 -10.75 25.38 -6.96
C VAL A 196 -9.68 25.43 -8.03
N GLY A 197 -9.93 26.24 -9.06
CA GLY A 197 -9.11 26.34 -10.27
C GLY A 197 -7.61 26.44 -9.99
N GLY A 198 -6.90 25.42 -10.48
CA GLY A 198 -5.46 25.28 -10.50
C GLY A 198 -5.18 23.91 -11.09
N GLY A 199 -4.54 23.85 -12.25
CA GLY A 199 -4.26 22.61 -13.00
C GLY A 199 -3.22 21.70 -12.35
N ASP A 200 -3.28 21.56 -11.03
CA ASP A 200 -2.33 20.78 -10.24
C ASP A 200 -2.65 19.29 -10.38
N ASP A 201 -1.65 18.50 -10.77
CA ASP A 201 -1.75 17.03 -10.83
C ASP A 201 -2.23 16.51 -9.45
N PRO A 202 -3.37 15.80 -9.36
CA PRO A 202 -3.88 15.31 -8.08
C PRO A 202 -2.86 14.45 -7.33
N TRP A 203 -1.98 13.74 -8.05
CA TRP A 203 -0.92 12.92 -7.48
C TRP A 203 0.20 13.75 -6.83
N GLU A 204 0.29 15.04 -7.12
CA GLU A 204 1.26 15.95 -6.51
C GLU A 204 0.76 16.57 -5.21
N THR A 205 -0.52 16.94 -5.15
CA THR A 205 -1.00 17.85 -4.09
C THR A 205 -1.97 17.21 -3.10
N ARG A 206 -2.64 16.12 -3.49
CA ARG A 206 -3.65 15.47 -2.66
C ARG A 206 -3.03 14.49 -1.65
N PRO A 207 -3.64 14.34 -0.47
CA PRO A 207 -3.29 13.28 0.45
C PRO A 207 -3.71 11.91 -0.06
N ILE A 208 -2.94 10.86 0.31
CA ILE A 208 -3.13 9.50 -0.22
C ILE A 208 -4.53 8.94 -0.02
N TYR A 209 -5.23 9.31 1.05
CA TYR A 209 -6.61 8.86 1.31
C TYR A 209 -7.65 9.46 0.35
N GLN A 210 -7.27 10.43 -0.49
CA GLN A 210 -8.09 10.98 -1.57
C GLN A 210 -7.66 10.47 -2.96
N LEU A 211 -6.60 9.67 -3.03
CA LEU A 211 -6.10 9.12 -4.28
C LEU A 211 -6.65 7.71 -4.48
N SER A 212 -7.09 7.43 -5.70
CA SER A 212 -7.56 6.11 -6.08
C SER A 212 -6.41 5.11 -5.99
N PRO A 213 -6.62 3.94 -5.37
CA PRO A 213 -5.58 2.93 -5.27
C PRO A 213 -5.35 2.23 -6.61
N PHE A 214 -4.16 1.65 -6.76
CA PHE A 214 -3.85 0.73 -7.86
C PHE A 214 -3.31 -0.56 -7.25
N PHE A 215 -4.10 -1.64 -7.31
CA PHE A 215 -3.79 -2.87 -6.60
C PHE A 215 -3.26 -3.97 -7.52
N VAL A 216 -2.30 -4.71 -7.00
CA VAL A 216 -1.91 -6.04 -7.50
C VAL A 216 -2.27 -7.06 -6.41
N VAL A 217 -3.06 -8.07 -6.75
CA VAL A 217 -3.66 -8.99 -5.78
C VAL A 217 -3.36 -10.44 -6.11
N TRP A 218 -2.90 -11.20 -5.12
CA TRP A 218 -2.76 -12.65 -5.18
C TRP A 218 -3.66 -13.32 -4.14
N SER A 219 -4.20 -14.49 -4.46
CA SER A 219 -4.93 -15.35 -3.53
C SER A 219 -4.20 -16.69 -3.40
N LEU A 220 -3.68 -16.99 -2.22
CA LEU A 220 -2.74 -18.09 -2.01
C LEU A 220 -3.00 -18.80 -0.67
N PRO A 221 -2.58 -20.06 -0.50
CA PRO A 221 -2.50 -20.67 0.81
C PRO A 221 -1.68 -19.81 1.79
N ARG A 222 -2.10 -19.77 3.06
CA ARG A 222 -1.48 -18.95 4.12
C ARG A 222 0.04 -19.03 4.21
N SER A 223 0.63 -20.21 4.01
CA SER A 223 2.08 -20.41 4.02
C SER A 223 2.76 -19.62 2.89
N GLU A 224 2.26 -19.75 1.67
CA GLU A 224 2.76 -19.07 0.47
C GLU A 224 2.49 -17.57 0.53
N ALA A 225 1.30 -17.14 0.96
CA ALA A 225 0.97 -15.73 1.15
C ALA A 225 1.97 -15.02 2.09
N LYS A 226 2.40 -15.69 3.16
CA LYS A 226 3.43 -15.17 4.07
C LYS A 226 4.82 -15.11 3.45
N VAL A 227 5.17 -16.07 2.60
CA VAL A 227 6.44 -16.07 1.87
C VAL A 227 6.44 -14.92 0.86
N LEU A 228 5.35 -14.78 0.10
CA LEU A 228 5.15 -13.69 -0.86
C LEU A 228 5.23 -12.32 -0.17
N GLY A 229 4.53 -12.12 0.95
CA GLY A 229 4.57 -10.83 1.68
C GLY A 229 5.98 -10.44 2.14
N LYS A 230 6.81 -11.41 2.55
CA LYS A 230 8.21 -11.16 2.90
C LYS A 230 9.06 -10.83 1.68
N GLU A 231 8.84 -11.53 0.57
CA GLU A 231 9.60 -11.31 -0.66
C GLU A 231 9.27 -9.94 -1.27
N LEU A 232 8.00 -9.56 -1.30
CA LEU A 232 7.58 -8.22 -1.72
C LEU A 232 8.18 -7.14 -0.80
N ALA A 233 8.19 -7.36 0.52
CA ALA A 233 8.81 -6.42 1.45
C ALA A 233 10.34 -6.27 1.22
N ARG A 234 11.00 -7.35 0.76
CA ARG A 234 12.41 -7.33 0.35
C ARG A 234 12.61 -6.56 -0.95
N ILE A 235 11.81 -6.83 -1.99
CA ILE A 235 11.86 -6.16 -3.29
C ILE A 235 11.61 -4.65 -3.17
N PHE A 236 10.63 -4.26 -2.37
CA PHE A 236 10.25 -2.86 -2.16
C PHE A 236 10.96 -2.17 -0.98
N CYS A 237 11.86 -2.88 -0.28
CA CYS A 237 12.61 -2.37 0.86
C CYS A 237 11.72 -1.70 1.94
N THR A 238 10.53 -2.24 2.20
CA THR A 238 9.49 -1.59 3.03
C THR A 238 9.72 -1.72 4.53
N ALA A 239 10.54 -2.68 4.95
CA ALA A 239 10.86 -2.89 6.35
C ALA A 239 11.69 -1.72 6.91
N GLU A 240 11.28 -1.18 8.05
CA GLU A 240 12.17 -0.42 8.91
C GLU A 240 13.09 -1.46 9.55
N GLY A 241 14.40 -1.43 9.24
CA GLY A 241 15.37 -2.34 9.85
C GLY A 241 15.30 -2.33 11.39
N LYS A 242 16.09 -3.15 12.08
CA LYS A 242 16.13 -3.19 13.56
C LYS A 242 16.70 -1.90 14.17
N GLY A 243 16.02 -0.77 13.98
CA GLY A 243 16.28 0.53 14.57
C GLY A 243 15.60 0.62 15.94
N LYS A 244 16.27 1.33 16.84
CA LYS A 244 15.94 1.47 18.27
C LYS A 244 14.43 1.71 18.47
N GLY A 245 13.84 0.91 19.35
CA GLY A 245 12.39 0.83 19.59
C GLY A 245 11.68 2.17 19.55
N GLY A 246 10.50 2.15 18.93
CA GLY A 246 9.65 3.32 18.69
C GLY A 246 9.58 4.26 19.89
N SER A 247 9.47 5.55 19.58
CA SER A 247 9.40 6.62 20.58
C SER A 247 8.48 6.23 21.74
N LYS A 248 8.93 6.48 22.99
CA LYS A 248 8.18 6.15 24.21
C LYS A 248 6.69 6.42 24.01
N LYS A 249 5.87 5.39 24.24
CA LYS A 249 4.40 5.45 24.20
C LYS A 249 3.95 6.79 24.81
N PRO A 250 3.44 7.74 24.02
CA PRO A 250 2.84 8.90 24.62
C PRO A 250 1.67 8.41 25.46
N SER A 251 1.69 8.70 26.76
CA SER A 251 0.56 8.44 27.64
C SER A 251 -0.62 9.29 27.15
N VAL A 252 -1.47 8.68 26.32
CA VAL A 252 -2.76 9.28 25.99
C VAL A 252 -3.60 9.16 27.25
N LYS A 253 -3.59 10.21 28.09
CA LYS A 253 -4.55 10.33 29.18
C LYS A 253 -5.94 10.15 28.54
N PRO A 254 -6.80 9.25 29.05
CA PRO A 254 -8.19 9.18 28.62
C PRO A 254 -8.74 10.59 28.64
N GLY A 255 -9.14 11.09 27.47
CA GLY A 255 -9.74 12.42 27.38
C GLY A 255 -10.89 12.45 28.39
N ARG A 256 -10.85 13.44 29.30
CA ARG A 256 -11.93 13.69 30.25
C ARG A 256 -13.23 13.61 29.47
N SER A 257 -14.11 12.67 29.81
CA SER A 257 -15.36 12.48 29.09
C SER A 257 -16.08 13.83 29.02
N ARG A 258 -16.05 14.50 27.87
CA ARG A 258 -17.06 15.49 27.57
C ARG A 258 -18.30 14.68 27.26
N ARG A 259 -19.04 14.37 28.33
CA ARG A 259 -20.46 14.10 28.24
C ARG A 259 -21.06 15.25 27.42
N HIS A 260 -21.98 14.89 26.53
CA HIS A 260 -22.82 15.73 25.67
C HIS A 260 -22.19 16.21 24.36
N GLY A 261 -22.95 15.91 23.31
CA GLY A 261 -22.77 16.50 21.99
C GLY A 261 -22.88 18.01 22.05
N GLY A 262 -22.13 18.64 21.15
CA GLY A 262 -22.24 20.05 20.84
C GLY A 262 -21.94 20.21 19.36
N TYR A 263 -22.98 20.57 18.61
CA TYR A 263 -22.85 21.29 17.35
C TYR A 263 -22.13 22.64 17.61
N GLY A 264 -21.45 23.15 16.58
CA GLY A 264 -20.73 24.44 16.59
C GLY A 264 -19.24 24.28 16.93
N ILE A 265 -18.29 24.99 16.34
CA ILE A 265 -18.30 26.37 15.83
C ILE A 265 -17.10 26.52 14.87
N GLY A 266 -17.24 27.37 13.84
CA GLY A 266 -16.18 28.29 13.35
C GLY A 266 -15.26 27.79 12.26
#